data_AF-A0A0P9R302-F1
#
_entry.id   AF-A0A0P9R302-F1
#
_cell.length_a   1.000
_cell.length_b   1.000
_cell.length_c   1.000
_cell.angle_alpha   90.00
_cell.angle_beta   90.00
_cell.angle_gamma   90.00
#
_symmetry.space_group_name_H-M   'P 1'
#
loop_
_entity.id
_entity.type
_entity.pdbx_description
1 polymer ?
#
loop_
_entity_poly.entity_id
_entity_poly.type
_entity_poly.pdbx_seq_one_letter_code
_entity_poly.pdbx_strand_id
1 'polypeptide(L)'
;MINTTDNLTVHGDDVLQSAQAILQELAQKAMDTETVAGKANPELLVDKQARHRLALSIFLRHRKGQTLSYSELTTLYKLCLVPDKQLNLATPLYTKLTGEPTPQQKDVSGIRIPIRAMFVLLWEEGKVTLPHDFNLSGVWAKYPDLIDISENFIQEIAGLNPSNLYRSTRRFQYRVNWKSPEDIIFEELWEAAPAVVDKQRDIKKNSNKGSKRLDFSYLSWLHAFAKKYPKIVSPDQARLLEGYHSHLSASALNQSCAEKKSPMRSSPSSGEKSTPASQKVKISNREDPATTRDSMAVRKKTKKKTRKNMLN
;
A
#
# COMPACT_ATOMS: atom_id res chain seq x y z
N MET A 1 -3.37 -7.56 -15.45
CA MET A 1 -2.90 -6.15 -15.55
C MET A 1 -2.39 -5.63 -14.20
N ILE A 2 -1.22 -4.95 -14.14
CA ILE A 2 -0.64 -4.35 -12.90
C ILE A 2 -0.79 -2.81 -12.93
N ASN A 3 -1.51 -2.22 -11.95
CA ASN A 3 -1.62 -0.77 -11.80
C ASN A 3 -0.29 -0.19 -11.30
N THR A 4 0.40 0.58 -12.15
CA THR A 4 1.65 1.30 -11.86
C THR A 4 1.45 2.80 -11.64
N THR A 5 0.21 3.28 -11.72
CA THR A 5 -0.13 4.70 -11.62
C THR A 5 -0.36 5.13 -10.16
N ASP A 6 -0.53 6.44 -9.98
CA ASP A 6 -0.96 7.05 -8.70
C ASP A 6 -2.48 7.16 -8.58
N ASN A 7 -3.23 6.67 -9.57
CA ASN A 7 -4.67 6.76 -9.63
C ASN A 7 -5.33 5.38 -9.65
N LEU A 8 -6.58 5.33 -9.22
CA LEU A 8 -7.43 4.16 -9.42
C LEU A 8 -7.48 3.83 -10.91
N THR A 9 -7.33 2.55 -11.25
CA THR A 9 -7.75 2.08 -12.57
C THR A 9 -9.11 1.42 -12.39
N VAL A 10 -10.10 1.93 -13.12
CA VAL A 10 -11.47 1.42 -13.10
C VAL A 10 -11.62 0.37 -14.20
N HIS A 11 -12.36 -0.68 -13.88
CA HIS A 11 -12.77 -1.76 -14.78
C HIS A 11 -14.29 -1.86 -14.77
N GLY A 12 -14.89 -1.90 -15.96
CA GLY A 12 -16.34 -2.02 -16.14
C GLY A 12 -17.12 -0.72 -15.95
N ASP A 13 -18.32 -0.70 -16.53
CA ASP A 13 -19.17 0.50 -16.63
C ASP A 13 -20.03 0.75 -15.37
N ASP A 14 -20.20 -0.27 -14.53
CA ASP A 14 -21.07 -0.27 -13.35
C ASP A 14 -20.34 -0.01 -12.03
N VAL A 15 -19.05 0.39 -12.07
CA VAL A 15 -18.25 0.61 -10.86
C VAL A 15 -18.86 1.65 -9.92
N LEU A 16 -19.51 2.68 -10.46
CA LEU A 16 -20.06 3.80 -9.67
C LEU A 16 -21.33 3.36 -8.93
N GLN A 17 -22.17 2.57 -9.59
CA GLN A 17 -23.35 1.93 -9.01
C GLN A 17 -22.92 0.94 -7.92
N SER A 18 -21.92 0.11 -8.20
CA SER A 18 -21.36 -0.85 -7.25
C SER A 18 -20.79 -0.14 -6.03
N ALA A 19 -20.01 0.92 -6.23
CA ALA A 19 -19.45 1.74 -5.14
C ALA A 19 -20.55 2.33 -4.26
N GLN A 20 -21.61 2.86 -4.87
CA GLN A 20 -22.74 3.43 -4.16
C GLN A 20 -23.51 2.37 -3.36
N ALA A 21 -23.76 1.19 -3.94
CA ALA A 21 -24.43 0.08 -3.28
C ALA A 21 -23.62 -0.41 -2.07
N ILE A 22 -22.31 -0.62 -2.24
CA ILE A 22 -21.40 -1.03 -1.16
C ILE A 22 -21.38 -0.01 -0.03
N LEU A 23 -21.32 1.30 -0.34
CA LEU A 23 -21.37 2.34 0.70
C LEU A 23 -22.71 2.31 1.45
N GLN A 24 -23.83 2.07 0.78
CA GLN A 24 -25.14 1.95 1.42
C GLN A 24 -25.18 0.73 2.35
N GLU A 25 -24.69 -0.42 1.90
CA GLU A 25 -24.64 -1.64 2.71
C GLU A 25 -23.77 -1.46 3.97
N LEU A 26 -22.56 -0.91 3.82
CA LEU A 26 -21.67 -0.63 4.93
C LEU A 26 -22.29 0.38 5.93
N ALA A 27 -23.07 1.35 5.45
CA ALA A 27 -23.78 2.29 6.29
C ALA A 27 -24.90 1.59 7.08
N GLN A 28 -25.68 0.74 6.40
CA GLN A 28 -26.76 -0.02 7.01
C GLN A 28 -26.24 -0.95 8.09
N LYS A 29 -25.17 -1.71 7.81
CA LYS A 29 -24.48 -2.58 8.78
C LYS A 29 -24.03 -1.80 10.03
N ALA A 30 -23.51 -0.58 9.85
CA ALA A 30 -23.13 0.28 10.97
C ALA A 30 -24.33 0.74 11.80
N MET A 31 -25.45 1.08 11.15
CA MET A 31 -26.70 1.46 11.82
C MET A 31 -27.32 0.32 12.61
N ASP A 32 -27.29 -0.90 12.05
CA ASP A 32 -27.85 -2.09 12.69
C ASP A 32 -27.04 -2.50 13.93
N THR A 33 -25.72 -2.36 13.86
CA THR A 33 -24.80 -2.69 14.95
C THR A 33 -24.83 -1.65 16.08
N GLU A 34 -25.14 -0.39 15.79
CA GLU A 34 -25.13 0.66 16.81
C GLU A 34 -26.32 0.53 17.77
N THR A 35 -26.06 0.64 19.07
CA THR A 35 -27.08 0.49 20.12
C THR A 35 -27.43 1.81 20.81
N VAL A 36 -26.67 2.88 20.55
CA VAL A 36 -26.90 4.19 21.17
C VAL A 36 -28.23 4.78 20.71
N ALA A 37 -29.01 5.30 21.68
CA ALA A 37 -30.26 5.99 21.43
C ALA A 37 -30.03 7.25 20.56
N GLY A 38 -30.93 7.51 19.61
CA GLY A 38 -30.78 8.61 18.66
C GLY A 38 -29.99 8.26 17.39
N LYS A 39 -29.58 7.00 17.20
CA LYS A 39 -28.91 6.54 15.96
C LYS A 39 -29.68 6.83 14.68
N ALA A 40 -31.00 7.01 14.75
CA ALA A 40 -31.85 7.41 13.63
C ALA A 40 -31.53 8.82 13.09
N ASN A 41 -30.91 9.69 13.90
CA ASN A 41 -30.43 11.03 13.52
C ASN A 41 -28.98 11.19 14.00
N PRO A 42 -28.02 10.47 13.39
CA PRO A 42 -26.65 10.39 13.87
C PRO A 42 -25.93 11.73 13.88
N GLU A 43 -26.34 12.68 13.05
CA GLU A 43 -25.88 14.07 13.02
C GLU A 43 -26.23 14.89 14.28
N LEU A 44 -27.14 14.41 15.12
CA LEU A 44 -27.51 15.06 16.39
C LEU A 44 -26.86 14.40 17.62
N LEU A 45 -26.11 13.31 17.42
CA LEU A 45 -25.48 12.59 18.52
C LEU A 45 -24.39 13.42 19.20
N VAL A 46 -24.52 13.55 20.52
CA VAL A 46 -23.49 14.14 21.40
C VAL A 46 -22.33 13.17 21.63
N ASP A 47 -22.62 11.86 21.64
CA ASP A 47 -21.59 10.83 21.75
C ASP A 47 -20.70 10.82 20.49
N LYS A 48 -19.50 11.35 20.65
CA LYS A 48 -18.48 11.47 19.60
C LYS A 48 -18.00 10.10 19.09
N GLN A 49 -18.07 9.05 19.89
CA GLN A 49 -17.68 7.70 19.46
C GLN A 49 -18.78 7.07 18.62
N ALA A 50 -20.03 7.13 19.06
CA ALA A 50 -21.18 6.68 18.28
C ALA A 50 -21.27 7.43 16.95
N ARG A 51 -21.12 8.77 16.98
CA ARG A 51 -21.07 9.60 15.78
C ARG A 51 -19.97 9.17 14.81
N HIS A 52 -18.76 8.89 15.32
CA HIS A 52 -17.66 8.40 14.50
C HIS A 52 -17.95 7.01 13.88
N ARG A 53 -18.63 6.11 14.60
CA ARG A 53 -19.04 4.80 14.07
C ARG A 53 -20.05 4.95 12.94
N LEU A 54 -20.98 5.90 13.07
CA LEU A 54 -22.03 6.24 12.11
C LEU A 54 -21.63 7.30 11.07
N ALA A 55 -20.35 7.66 10.97
CA ALA A 55 -19.86 8.69 10.06
C ALA A 55 -20.25 8.45 8.59
N LEU A 56 -20.34 7.17 8.15
CA LEU A 56 -20.79 6.82 6.81
C LEU A 56 -22.27 7.11 6.57
N SER A 57 -23.13 6.81 7.54
CA SER A 57 -24.55 7.14 7.48
C SER A 57 -24.75 8.66 7.41
N ILE A 58 -23.98 9.43 8.20
CA ILE A 58 -23.98 10.89 8.16
C ILE A 58 -23.53 11.40 6.78
N PHE A 59 -22.41 10.89 6.27
CA PHE A 59 -21.89 11.25 4.95
C PHE A 59 -22.92 11.03 3.82
N LEU A 60 -23.57 9.87 3.78
CA LEU A 60 -24.57 9.56 2.76
C LEU A 60 -25.81 10.47 2.86
N ARG A 61 -26.22 10.84 4.08
CA ARG A 61 -27.31 11.82 4.29
C ARG A 61 -26.95 13.20 3.76
N HIS A 62 -25.73 13.69 4.03
CA HIS A 62 -25.29 14.97 3.48
C HIS A 62 -25.25 14.98 1.96
N ARG A 63 -24.93 13.84 1.33
CA ARG A 63 -24.98 13.68 -0.13
C ARG A 63 -26.39 13.65 -0.72
N LYS A 64 -27.46 13.51 0.10
CA LYS A 64 -28.87 13.53 -0.34
C LYS A 64 -29.16 12.59 -1.52
N GLY A 65 -28.52 11.41 -1.56
CA GLY A 65 -28.72 10.42 -2.62
C GLY A 65 -28.10 10.76 -3.98
N GLN A 66 -27.25 11.79 -4.06
CA GLN A 66 -26.52 12.13 -5.29
C GLN A 66 -25.66 10.95 -5.77
N THR A 67 -25.81 10.62 -7.05
CA THR A 67 -25.01 9.60 -7.73
C THR A 67 -23.53 9.94 -7.69
N LEU A 68 -22.68 8.93 -7.54
CA LEU A 68 -21.23 9.11 -7.59
C LEU A 68 -20.74 9.36 -9.01
N SER A 69 -19.82 10.30 -9.17
CA SER A 69 -18.99 10.48 -10.37
C SER A 69 -17.58 9.91 -10.18
N TYR A 70 -16.86 9.65 -11.27
CA TYR A 70 -15.45 9.23 -11.22
C TYR A 70 -14.53 10.23 -10.49
N SER A 71 -14.83 11.52 -10.60
CA SER A 71 -14.09 12.57 -9.90
C SER A 71 -14.27 12.48 -8.39
N GLU A 72 -15.47 12.11 -7.94
CA GLU A 72 -15.80 11.89 -6.54
C GLU A 72 -15.21 10.57 -6.04
N LEU A 73 -15.25 9.50 -6.84
CA LEU A 73 -14.56 8.24 -6.51
C LEU A 73 -13.06 8.46 -6.28
N THR A 74 -12.42 9.23 -7.15
CA THR A 74 -11.02 9.65 -6.97
C THR A 74 -10.83 10.51 -5.70
N THR A 75 -11.79 11.38 -5.39
CA THR A 75 -11.74 12.22 -4.19
C THR A 75 -11.91 11.40 -2.91
N LEU A 76 -12.78 10.39 -2.92
CA LEU A 76 -12.95 9.39 -1.85
C LEU A 76 -11.66 8.62 -1.60
N TYR A 77 -10.95 8.22 -2.67
CA TYR A 77 -9.63 7.60 -2.55
C TYR A 77 -8.61 8.53 -1.89
N LYS A 78 -8.50 9.77 -2.37
CA LYS A 78 -7.61 10.79 -1.78
C LYS A 78 -7.91 11.03 -0.30
N LEU A 79 -9.18 11.04 0.10
CA LEU A 79 -9.59 11.16 1.50
C LEU A 79 -9.02 10.02 2.37
N CYS A 80 -8.91 8.81 1.82
CA CYS A 80 -8.34 7.65 2.51
C CYS A 80 -6.82 7.73 2.71
N LEU A 81 -6.12 8.49 1.86
CA LEU A 81 -4.67 8.66 1.93
C LEU A 81 -4.24 9.67 2.99
N VAL A 82 -5.13 10.60 3.38
CA VAL A 82 -4.82 11.62 4.39
C VAL A 82 -4.54 10.97 5.76
N PRO A 83 -3.34 11.18 6.34
CA PRO A 83 -3.01 10.68 7.68
C PRO A 83 -3.90 11.29 8.77
N ASP A 84 -4.18 10.54 9.84
CA ASP A 84 -5.00 11.01 10.97
C ASP A 84 -4.49 12.31 11.60
N LYS A 85 -3.18 12.51 11.60
CA LYS A 85 -2.51 13.71 12.14
C LYS A 85 -2.71 14.96 11.27
N GLN A 86 -3.18 14.80 10.04
CA GLN A 86 -3.36 15.86 9.04
C GLN A 86 -4.83 15.99 8.64
N LEU A 87 -5.75 15.85 9.60
CA LEU A 87 -7.20 15.90 9.35
C LEU A 87 -7.64 17.20 8.67
N ASN A 88 -6.92 18.30 8.89
CA ASN A 88 -7.14 19.58 8.21
C ASN A 88 -7.05 19.46 6.67
N LEU A 89 -6.28 18.51 6.12
CA LEU A 89 -6.21 18.24 4.69
C LEU A 89 -7.40 17.39 4.20
N ALA A 90 -8.05 16.64 5.10
CA ALA A 90 -9.22 15.82 4.78
C ALA A 90 -10.52 16.64 4.74
N THR A 91 -10.62 17.68 5.56
CA THR A 91 -11.83 18.53 5.64
C THR A 91 -12.26 19.11 4.27
N PRO A 92 -11.39 19.74 3.46
CA PRO A 92 -11.78 20.25 2.15
C PRO A 92 -12.26 19.17 1.19
N LEU A 93 -11.66 17.98 1.24
CA LEU A 93 -12.09 16.83 0.42
C LEU A 93 -13.48 16.35 0.83
N TYR A 94 -13.75 16.28 2.14
CA TYR A 94 -15.07 15.94 2.67
C TYR A 94 -16.13 16.97 2.28
N THR A 95 -15.84 18.26 2.45
CA THR A 95 -16.74 19.36 2.05
C THR A 95 -17.02 19.31 0.55
N LYS A 96 -16.01 19.04 -0.29
CA LYS A 96 -16.21 18.87 -1.74
C LYS A 96 -17.17 17.72 -2.07
N LEU A 97 -17.12 16.62 -1.30
CA LEU A 97 -17.97 15.44 -1.50
C LEU A 97 -19.40 15.58 -0.95
N THR A 98 -19.64 16.48 -0.01
CA THR A 98 -20.90 16.54 0.75
C THR A 98 -21.61 17.89 0.66
N GLY A 99 -20.92 18.94 0.26
CA GLY A 99 -21.39 20.32 0.36
C GLY A 99 -21.42 20.87 1.79
N GLU A 100 -21.02 20.09 2.81
CA GLU A 100 -21.08 20.52 4.21
C GLU A 100 -19.96 21.53 4.51
N PRO A 101 -20.27 22.81 4.81
CA PRO A 101 -19.27 23.86 4.96
C PRO A 101 -18.47 23.73 6.26
N THR A 102 -19.06 23.16 7.31
CA THR A 102 -18.45 23.03 8.63
C THR A 102 -18.57 21.60 9.16
N PRO A 103 -17.93 20.61 8.51
CA PRO A 103 -18.10 19.21 8.88
C PRO A 103 -17.46 18.95 10.24
N GLN A 104 -18.12 18.14 11.08
CA GLN A 104 -17.51 17.75 12.35
C GLN A 104 -16.31 16.84 12.10
N GLN A 105 -15.24 17.04 12.89
CA GLN A 105 -14.02 16.25 12.76
C GLN A 105 -14.24 14.74 12.90
N LYS A 106 -15.25 14.31 13.67
CA LYS A 106 -15.58 12.89 13.84
C LYS A 106 -16.20 12.26 12.59
N ASP A 107 -16.89 13.04 11.78
CA ASP A 107 -17.47 12.59 10.51
C ASP A 107 -16.35 12.42 9.48
N VAL A 108 -15.48 13.44 9.37
CA VAL A 108 -14.31 13.43 8.47
C VAL A 108 -13.31 12.32 8.83
N SER A 109 -13.05 12.10 10.12
CA SER A 109 -12.11 11.05 10.54
C SER A 109 -12.71 9.65 10.39
N GLY A 110 -14.00 9.48 10.74
CA GLY A 110 -14.67 8.19 10.80
C GLY A 110 -15.06 7.59 9.45
N ILE A 111 -15.22 8.41 8.41
CA ILE A 111 -15.61 7.96 7.07
C ILE A 111 -14.51 7.18 6.33
N ARG A 112 -13.24 7.40 6.67
CA ARG A 112 -12.09 6.87 5.90
C ARG A 112 -11.98 5.35 5.93
N ILE A 113 -12.24 4.71 7.07
CA ILE A 113 -12.19 3.24 7.17
C ILE A 113 -13.30 2.58 6.32
N PRO A 114 -14.57 3.01 6.40
CA PRO A 114 -15.60 2.53 5.48
C PRO A 114 -15.28 2.74 4.00
N ILE A 115 -14.71 3.89 3.60
CA ILE A 115 -14.33 4.09 2.20
C ILE A 115 -13.19 3.13 1.79
N ARG A 116 -12.19 2.91 2.64
CA ARG A 116 -11.16 1.89 2.36
C ARG A 116 -11.79 0.50 2.19
N ALA A 117 -12.75 0.13 3.04
CA ALA A 117 -13.48 -1.13 2.93
C ALA A 117 -14.25 -1.23 1.60
N MET A 118 -14.91 -0.15 1.16
CA MET A 118 -15.54 -0.11 -0.15
C MET A 118 -14.55 -0.34 -1.29
N PHE A 119 -13.34 0.24 -1.24
CA PHE A 119 -12.31 -0.03 -2.26
C PHE A 119 -11.81 -1.49 -2.24
N VAL A 120 -11.78 -2.14 -1.08
CA VAL A 120 -11.46 -3.58 -1.00
C VAL A 120 -12.55 -4.42 -1.69
N LEU A 121 -13.81 -4.10 -1.45
CA LEU A 121 -14.95 -4.81 -2.06
C LEU A 121 -15.01 -4.58 -3.57
N LEU A 122 -14.83 -3.34 -4.04
CA LEU A 122 -14.72 -3.05 -5.48
C LEU A 122 -13.54 -3.77 -6.14
N TRP A 123 -12.40 -3.84 -5.44
CA TRP A 123 -11.27 -4.62 -5.92
C TRP A 123 -11.64 -6.09 -5.99
N GLU A 124 -12.39 -6.60 -4.99
CA GLU A 124 -12.81 -7.99 -5.00
C GLU A 124 -13.69 -8.34 -6.18
N GLU A 125 -14.66 -7.49 -6.48
CA GLU A 125 -15.55 -7.62 -7.64
C GLU A 125 -14.83 -7.41 -8.98
N GLY A 126 -13.51 -7.18 -8.97
CA GLY A 126 -12.71 -6.95 -10.17
C GLY A 126 -12.94 -5.58 -10.81
N LYS A 127 -13.65 -4.66 -10.14
CA LYS A 127 -14.05 -3.35 -10.66
C LYS A 127 -12.97 -2.28 -10.58
N VAL A 128 -11.96 -2.47 -9.73
CA VAL A 128 -10.85 -1.52 -9.60
C VAL A 128 -9.53 -2.22 -9.32
N THR A 129 -8.44 -1.61 -9.77
CA THR A 129 -7.11 -1.84 -9.21
C THR A 129 -6.60 -0.58 -8.53
N LEU A 130 -6.07 -0.74 -7.33
CA LEU A 130 -5.70 0.35 -6.43
C LEU A 130 -4.22 0.72 -6.58
N PRO A 131 -3.84 1.99 -6.39
CA PRO A 131 -2.44 2.41 -6.40
C PRO A 131 -1.56 1.81 -5.29
N HIS A 132 -0.26 2.02 -5.44
CA HIS A 132 0.78 1.51 -4.53
C HIS A 132 0.74 2.06 -3.09
N ASP A 133 0.07 3.20 -2.87
CA ASP A 133 -0.06 3.84 -1.56
C ASP A 133 -1.33 3.42 -0.80
N PHE A 134 -2.18 2.59 -1.42
CA PHE A 134 -3.33 1.99 -0.75
C PHE A 134 -2.90 1.15 0.46
N ASN A 135 -3.68 1.22 1.53
CA ASN A 135 -3.45 0.44 2.73
C ASN A 135 -4.78 0.10 3.42
N LEU A 136 -4.78 -1.04 4.12
CA LEU A 136 -5.94 -1.57 4.83
C LEU A 136 -6.01 -1.12 6.30
N SER A 137 -5.33 -0.04 6.66
CA SER A 137 -5.23 0.36 8.07
C SER A 137 -6.63 0.59 8.65
N GLY A 138 -6.94 -0.17 9.71
CA GLY A 138 -8.23 -0.13 10.40
C GLY A 138 -9.38 -0.90 9.72
N VAL A 139 -9.20 -1.41 8.50
CA VAL A 139 -10.27 -2.12 7.76
C VAL A 139 -10.63 -3.42 8.47
N TRP A 140 -9.67 -4.32 8.68
CA TRP A 140 -9.93 -5.61 9.35
C TRP A 140 -10.37 -5.48 10.81
N ALA A 141 -9.98 -4.39 11.48
CA ALA A 141 -10.45 -4.13 12.84
C ALA A 141 -11.93 -3.71 12.88
N LYS A 142 -12.42 -3.04 11.83
CA LYS A 142 -13.81 -2.59 11.73
C LYS A 142 -14.71 -3.61 11.03
N TYR A 143 -14.17 -4.32 10.03
CA TYR A 143 -14.87 -5.31 9.21
C TYR A 143 -14.02 -6.60 9.15
N PRO A 144 -14.07 -7.43 10.20
CA PRO A 144 -13.28 -8.68 10.26
C PRO A 144 -13.65 -9.68 9.16
N ASP A 145 -14.90 -9.65 8.69
CA ASP A 145 -15.42 -10.45 7.58
C ASP A 145 -14.69 -10.17 6.25
N LEU A 146 -14.06 -9.00 6.11
CA LEU A 146 -13.25 -8.69 4.92
C LEU A 146 -11.87 -9.33 4.94
N ILE A 147 -11.44 -9.98 6.03
CA ILE A 147 -10.12 -10.65 6.08
C ILE A 147 -10.05 -11.68 4.96
N ASP A 148 -10.97 -12.65 4.93
CA ASP A 148 -10.94 -13.78 4.00
C ASP A 148 -10.99 -13.33 2.53
N ILE A 149 -11.77 -12.30 2.23
CA ILE A 149 -11.90 -11.72 0.89
C ILE A 149 -10.63 -10.93 0.49
N SER A 150 -9.97 -10.33 1.46
CA SER A 150 -8.80 -9.48 1.24
C SER A 150 -7.48 -10.25 1.21
N GLU A 151 -7.46 -11.51 1.68
CA GLU A 151 -6.31 -12.40 1.70
C GLU A 151 -6.49 -13.52 0.65
N ASN A 152 -6.26 -13.21 -0.62
CA ASN A 152 -6.41 -14.19 -1.70
C ASN A 152 -5.13 -15.04 -1.93
N PHE A 153 -5.09 -15.80 -3.03
CA PHE A 153 -3.94 -16.65 -3.38
C PHE A 153 -2.61 -15.89 -3.45
N ILE A 154 -2.62 -14.58 -3.72
CA ILE A 154 -1.41 -13.74 -3.74
C ILE A 154 -0.78 -13.70 -2.35
N GLN A 155 -1.59 -13.57 -1.30
CA GLN A 155 -1.12 -13.59 0.08
C GLN A 155 -0.72 -15.00 0.52
N GLU A 156 -1.43 -16.03 0.06
CA GLU A 156 -1.07 -17.44 0.28
C GLU A 156 0.35 -17.74 -0.24
N ILE A 157 0.66 -17.33 -1.48
CA ILE A 157 1.99 -17.47 -2.08
C ILE A 157 3.05 -16.70 -1.28
N ALA A 158 2.74 -15.51 -0.79
CA ALA A 158 3.67 -14.75 0.05
C ALA A 158 3.96 -15.45 1.39
N GLY A 159 2.98 -16.20 1.92
CA GLY A 159 3.11 -17.02 3.11
C GLY A 159 4.12 -18.15 2.98
N LEU A 160 4.43 -18.61 1.76
CA LEU A 160 5.43 -19.65 1.51
C LEU A 160 6.85 -19.24 1.90
N ASN A 161 7.14 -17.93 1.95
CA ASN A 161 8.42 -17.37 2.37
C ASN A 161 8.18 -16.26 3.42
N PRO A 162 7.97 -16.61 4.71
CA PRO A 162 7.43 -15.73 5.75
C PRO A 162 8.41 -14.64 6.27
N SER A 163 9.06 -13.91 5.37
CA SER A 163 9.94 -12.78 5.65
C SER A 163 9.30 -11.44 5.20
N ASN A 164 10.10 -10.45 4.78
CA ASN A 164 9.64 -9.16 4.26
C ASN A 164 8.61 -9.28 3.11
N LEU A 165 8.55 -10.43 2.44
CA LEU A 165 7.62 -10.73 1.35
C LEU A 165 6.16 -10.60 1.77
N TYR A 166 5.77 -11.11 2.94
CA TYR A 166 4.37 -11.05 3.39
C TYR A 166 3.85 -9.61 3.49
N ARG A 167 4.68 -8.68 3.99
CA ARG A 167 4.30 -7.27 4.14
C ARG A 167 4.28 -6.52 2.81
N SER A 168 5.24 -6.79 1.92
CA SER A 168 5.32 -6.10 0.64
C SER A 168 4.27 -6.62 -0.36
N THR A 169 3.91 -7.90 -0.29
CA THR A 169 2.85 -8.50 -1.11
C THR A 169 1.45 -7.99 -0.75
N ARG A 170 1.18 -7.69 0.52
CA ARG A 170 -0.11 -7.13 0.95
C ARG A 170 -0.49 -5.82 0.25
N ARG A 171 0.50 -5.05 -0.24
CA ARG A 171 0.26 -3.85 -1.07
C ARG A 171 0.17 -4.18 -2.55
N PHE A 172 0.88 -5.21 -3.00
CA PHE A 172 0.88 -5.66 -4.39
C PHE A 172 -0.48 -6.21 -4.81
N GLN A 173 -1.15 -6.99 -3.96
CA GLN A 173 -2.40 -7.69 -4.31
C GLN A 173 -3.48 -6.75 -4.84
N TYR A 174 -3.59 -5.54 -4.29
CA TYR A 174 -4.61 -4.58 -4.71
C TYR A 174 -4.32 -3.91 -6.05
N ARG A 175 -3.10 -4.03 -6.55
CA ARG A 175 -2.67 -3.41 -7.81
C ARG A 175 -3.00 -4.27 -9.01
N VAL A 176 -3.41 -5.51 -8.80
CA VAL A 176 -3.73 -6.46 -9.85
C VAL A 176 -5.19 -6.85 -9.76
N ASN A 177 -5.76 -7.28 -10.88
CA ASN A 177 -7.11 -7.81 -10.96
C ASN A 177 -7.16 -9.36 -10.89
N TRP A 178 -6.05 -10.00 -10.50
CA TRP A 178 -5.96 -11.46 -10.42
C TRP A 178 -6.73 -11.99 -9.20
N LYS A 179 -7.64 -12.93 -9.45
CA LYS A 179 -8.48 -13.62 -8.45
C LYS A 179 -8.11 -15.08 -8.27
N SER A 180 -7.54 -15.67 -9.30
CA SER A 180 -7.05 -17.04 -9.36
C SER A 180 -5.63 -17.08 -9.93
N PRO A 181 -4.86 -18.15 -9.67
CA PRO A 181 -3.57 -18.38 -10.31
C PRO A 181 -3.63 -18.31 -11.84
N GLU A 182 -4.74 -18.75 -12.43
CA GLU A 182 -4.99 -18.81 -13.87
C GLU A 182 -5.11 -17.43 -14.52
N ASP A 183 -5.42 -16.39 -13.76
CA ASP A 183 -5.49 -15.01 -14.25
C ASP A 183 -4.12 -14.41 -14.57
N ILE A 184 -3.03 -15.12 -14.27
CA ILE A 184 -1.67 -14.66 -14.47
C ILE A 184 -1.17 -15.10 -15.84
N ILE A 185 -0.89 -14.10 -16.67
CA ILE A 185 -0.35 -14.26 -18.01
C ILE A 185 1.07 -13.72 -18.03
N PHE A 186 2.05 -14.54 -18.42
CA PHE A 186 3.46 -14.15 -18.38
C PHE A 186 3.76 -12.96 -19.30
N GLU A 187 3.11 -12.91 -20.46
CA GLU A 187 3.23 -11.84 -21.44
C GLU A 187 2.81 -10.49 -20.83
N GLU A 188 1.73 -10.44 -20.05
CA GLU A 188 1.33 -9.22 -19.33
C GLU A 188 2.38 -8.78 -18.30
N LEU A 189 3.03 -9.74 -17.62
CA LEU A 189 4.11 -9.42 -16.67
C LEU A 189 5.32 -8.84 -17.39
N TRP A 190 5.64 -9.38 -18.57
CA TRP A 190 6.74 -8.94 -19.41
C TRP A 190 6.50 -7.53 -19.95
N GLU A 191 5.32 -7.27 -20.49
CA GLU A 191 4.92 -5.95 -21.01
C GLU A 191 4.84 -4.89 -19.89
N ALA A 192 4.42 -5.27 -18.68
CA ALA A 192 4.36 -4.36 -17.55
C ALA A 192 5.73 -4.01 -16.94
N ALA A 193 6.78 -4.77 -17.26
CA ALA A 193 8.10 -4.65 -16.64
C ALA A 193 8.68 -3.22 -16.65
N PRO A 194 8.69 -2.47 -17.78
CA PRO A 194 9.21 -1.10 -17.81
C PRO A 194 8.48 -0.17 -16.83
N ALA A 195 7.15 -0.16 -16.87
CA ALA A 195 6.33 0.69 -16.01
C ALA A 195 6.49 0.33 -14.52
N VAL A 196 6.67 -0.96 -14.22
CA VAL A 196 6.95 -1.43 -12.86
C VAL A 196 8.31 -0.94 -12.36
N VAL A 197 9.36 -1.06 -13.18
CA VAL A 197 10.72 -0.59 -12.84
C VAL A 197 10.73 0.90 -12.59
N ASP A 198 10.11 1.69 -13.47
CA ASP A 198 10.03 3.14 -13.31
C ASP A 198 9.29 3.52 -12.03
N LYS A 199 8.15 2.87 -11.75
CA LYS A 199 7.41 3.15 -10.52
C LYS A 199 8.19 2.80 -9.27
N GLN A 200 8.91 1.68 -9.26
CA GLN A 200 9.79 1.32 -8.14
C GLN A 200 10.91 2.34 -7.94
N ARG A 201 11.44 2.92 -9.03
CA ARG A 201 12.44 3.99 -8.97
C ARG A 201 11.87 5.25 -8.34
N ASP A 202 10.68 5.67 -8.75
CA ASP A 202 10.01 6.85 -8.19
C ASP A 202 9.74 6.70 -6.70
N ILE A 203 9.25 5.52 -6.29
CA ILE A 203 9.04 5.18 -4.89
C ILE A 203 10.35 5.28 -4.10
N LYS A 204 11.45 4.74 -4.63
CA LYS A 204 12.77 4.78 -3.98
C LYS A 204 13.30 6.21 -3.87
N LYS A 205 13.17 7.01 -4.93
CA LYS A 205 13.61 8.42 -4.99
C LYS A 205 12.87 9.27 -3.95
N ASN A 206 11.58 9.03 -3.78
CA ASN A 206 10.73 9.76 -2.83
C ASN A 206 10.76 9.19 -1.41
N SER A 207 11.49 8.09 -1.17
CA SER A 207 11.63 7.51 0.16
C SER A 207 12.68 8.25 0.98
N ASN A 208 12.26 8.93 2.05
CA ASN A 208 13.18 9.51 3.03
C ASN A 208 13.86 8.40 3.83
N LYS A 209 15.12 8.60 4.25
CA LYS A 209 15.86 7.70 5.16
C LYS A 209 15.02 7.47 6.43
N GLY A 210 14.47 6.25 6.59
CA GLY A 210 13.62 5.87 7.72
C GLY A 210 12.13 5.69 7.40
N SER A 211 11.66 6.04 6.19
CA SER A 211 10.29 5.72 5.75
C SER A 211 10.15 4.23 5.45
N LYS A 212 8.99 3.64 5.81
CA LYS A 212 8.66 2.25 5.43
C LYS A 212 8.67 2.18 3.91
N ARG A 213 9.61 1.42 3.33
CA ARG A 213 9.68 1.24 1.87
C ARG A 213 8.29 0.84 1.36
N LEU A 214 7.77 1.63 0.42
CA LEU A 214 6.57 1.30 -0.35
C LEU A 214 6.89 0.33 -1.49
N ASP A 215 8.14 -0.17 -1.55
CA ASP A 215 8.54 -1.23 -2.46
C ASP A 215 7.63 -2.44 -2.29
N PHE A 216 7.22 -2.98 -3.43
CA PHE A 216 6.43 -4.19 -3.54
C PHE A 216 7.34 -5.25 -4.17
N SER A 217 7.66 -6.30 -3.42
CA SER A 217 8.62 -7.34 -3.80
C SER A 217 8.00 -8.36 -4.76
N TYR A 218 7.39 -7.88 -5.84
CA TYR A 218 6.59 -8.75 -6.70
C TYR A 218 7.44 -9.78 -7.46
N LEU A 219 8.72 -9.51 -7.75
CA LEU A 219 9.63 -10.51 -8.34
C LEU A 219 9.87 -11.67 -7.37
N SER A 220 10.15 -11.40 -6.10
CA SER A 220 10.28 -12.43 -5.07
C SER A 220 8.99 -13.24 -4.91
N TRP A 221 7.83 -12.58 -5.05
CA TRP A 221 6.53 -13.24 -5.08
C TRP A 221 6.38 -14.11 -6.33
N LEU A 222 6.80 -13.62 -7.50
CA LEU A 222 6.73 -14.34 -8.78
C LEU A 222 7.58 -15.61 -8.78
N HIS A 223 8.76 -15.58 -8.17
CA HIS A 223 9.57 -16.79 -8.01
C HIS A 223 8.88 -17.84 -7.12
N ALA A 224 8.20 -17.41 -6.05
CA ALA A 224 7.42 -18.31 -5.21
C ALA A 224 6.19 -18.85 -5.97
N PHE A 225 5.53 -17.99 -6.75
CA PHE A 225 4.42 -18.37 -7.63
C PHE A 225 4.85 -19.41 -8.66
N ALA A 226 5.93 -19.16 -9.40
CA ALA A 226 6.45 -20.06 -10.43
C ALA A 226 6.89 -21.42 -9.88
N LYS A 227 7.31 -21.47 -8.60
CA LYS A 227 7.60 -22.74 -7.92
C LYS A 227 6.33 -23.55 -7.63
N LYS A 228 5.24 -22.89 -7.23
CA LYS A 228 3.96 -23.56 -6.90
C LYS A 228 3.14 -23.88 -8.15
N TYR A 229 3.16 -22.99 -9.16
CA TYR A 229 2.39 -23.09 -10.40
C TYR A 229 3.30 -23.05 -11.65
N PRO A 230 4.23 -24.02 -11.81
CA PRO A 230 5.23 -24.00 -12.89
C PRO A 230 4.63 -24.14 -14.30
N LYS A 231 3.37 -24.60 -14.41
CA LYS A 231 2.65 -24.70 -15.68
C LYS A 231 2.09 -23.36 -16.17
N ILE A 232 1.91 -22.39 -15.28
CA ILE A 232 1.40 -21.05 -15.59
C ILE A 232 2.57 -20.12 -15.87
N VAL A 233 3.51 -20.04 -14.92
CA VAL A 233 4.78 -19.35 -15.10
C VAL A 233 5.89 -20.31 -14.68
N SER A 234 6.77 -20.66 -15.62
CA SER A 234 7.91 -21.52 -15.33
C SER A 234 8.97 -20.78 -14.50
N PRO A 235 9.78 -21.50 -13.69
CA PRO A 235 10.90 -20.89 -12.97
C PRO A 235 11.89 -20.15 -13.89
N ASP A 236 12.07 -20.62 -15.13
CA ASP A 236 12.96 -19.97 -16.10
C ASP A 236 12.36 -18.67 -16.64
N GLN A 237 11.05 -18.63 -16.91
CA GLN A 237 10.34 -17.38 -17.22
C GLN A 237 10.48 -16.35 -16.09
N ALA A 238 10.34 -16.76 -14.83
CA ALA A 238 10.54 -15.87 -13.69
C ALA A 238 11.97 -15.29 -13.63
N ARG A 239 13.00 -16.11 -13.88
CA ARG A 239 14.41 -15.67 -13.96
C ARG A 239 14.65 -14.73 -15.15
N LEU A 240 14.05 -15.02 -16.31
CA LEU A 240 14.15 -14.15 -17.49
C LEU A 240 13.58 -12.76 -17.20
N LEU A 241 12.42 -12.69 -16.54
CA LEU A 241 11.82 -11.41 -16.15
C LEU A 241 12.70 -10.66 -15.14
N GLU A 242 13.27 -11.35 -14.14
CA GLU A 242 14.21 -10.75 -13.20
C GLU A 242 15.45 -10.15 -13.91
N GLY A 243 15.99 -10.88 -14.90
CA GLY A 243 17.08 -10.40 -15.75
C GLY A 243 16.69 -9.15 -16.54
N TYR A 244 15.48 -9.14 -17.12
CA TYR A 244 14.96 -7.99 -17.86
C TYR A 244 14.79 -6.76 -16.96
N HIS A 245 14.26 -6.93 -15.74
CA HIS A 245 14.16 -5.86 -14.74
C HIS A 245 15.52 -5.27 -14.37
N SER A 246 16.52 -6.13 -14.22
CA SER A 246 17.89 -5.73 -13.91
C SER A 246 18.50 -4.90 -15.05
N HIS A 247 18.29 -5.33 -16.31
CA HIS A 247 18.71 -4.58 -17.48
C HIS A 247 18.03 -3.20 -17.57
N LEU A 248 16.70 -3.12 -17.43
CA LEU A 248 15.95 -1.86 -17.45
C LEU A 248 16.40 -0.89 -16.34
N SER A 249 16.70 -1.43 -15.15
CA SER A 249 17.21 -0.64 -14.03
C SER A 249 18.60 -0.06 -14.29
N ALA A 250 19.48 -0.81 -14.95
CA ALA A 250 20.85 -0.39 -15.27
C ALA A 250 20.91 0.60 -16.44
N SER A 251 20.16 0.36 -17.51
CA SER A 251 20.21 1.16 -18.75
C SER A 251 19.78 2.62 -18.54
N ALA A 252 18.83 2.87 -17.65
CA ALA A 252 18.41 4.24 -17.32
C ALA A 252 19.40 4.99 -16.41
N LEU A 253 20.15 4.28 -15.55
CA LEU A 253 21.25 4.88 -14.78
C LEU A 253 22.37 5.36 -15.72
N ASN A 254 22.62 4.59 -16.79
CA ASN A 254 23.61 4.96 -17.80
C ASN A 254 23.18 6.20 -18.62
N GLN A 255 21.90 6.36 -18.93
CA GLN A 255 21.37 7.59 -19.55
C GLN A 255 21.49 8.81 -18.62
N SER A 256 21.16 8.67 -17.33
CA SER A 256 21.31 9.77 -16.35
C SER A 256 22.79 10.16 -16.09
N CYS A 257 23.71 9.20 -16.19
CA CYS A 257 25.16 9.46 -16.13
C CYS A 257 25.72 10.04 -17.44
N ALA A 258 25.15 9.70 -18.59
CA ALA A 258 25.53 10.24 -19.90
C ALA A 258 25.03 11.68 -20.10
N GLU A 259 23.82 12.02 -19.64
CA GLU A 259 23.29 13.40 -19.68
C GLU A 259 24.04 14.37 -18.76
N LYS A 260 24.70 13.86 -17.71
CA LYS A 260 25.63 14.65 -16.88
C LYS A 260 27.01 14.84 -17.52
N LYS A 261 27.27 14.26 -18.70
CA LYS A 261 28.52 14.42 -19.44
C LYS A 261 28.26 15.09 -20.79
N SER A 262 28.23 16.43 -20.79
CA SER A 262 28.46 17.26 -21.98
C SER A 262 28.83 18.70 -21.58
N PRO A 263 29.75 19.40 -22.27
CA PRO A 263 30.98 18.94 -22.91
C PRO A 263 32.20 19.37 -22.09
N MET A 264 33.22 18.53 -22.07
CA MET A 264 34.53 18.89 -21.53
C MET A 264 35.06 20.07 -22.36
N ARG A 265 35.22 21.20 -21.69
CA ARG A 265 35.79 22.46 -22.19
C ARG A 265 37.06 22.15 -22.97
N SER A 266 37.10 22.68 -24.19
CA SER A 266 38.27 22.78 -25.06
C SER A 266 39.53 23.21 -24.28
N SER A 267 40.63 22.52 -24.56
CA SER A 267 41.99 22.87 -24.13
C SER A 267 42.36 24.31 -24.50
N PRO A 268 43.35 24.89 -23.80
CA PRO A 268 44.62 25.06 -24.49
C PRO A 268 45.86 24.64 -23.65
N SER A 269 46.95 24.48 -24.39
CA SER A 269 48.38 24.24 -24.07
C SER A 269 48.90 24.93 -22.79
N SER A 270 50.00 24.56 -22.12
CA SER A 270 51.34 24.10 -22.53
C SER A 270 52.23 23.94 -21.28
N GLY A 271 53.22 23.03 -21.30
CA GLY A 271 54.40 23.00 -20.41
C GLY A 271 54.14 22.58 -18.95
N GLU A 272 54.97 21.88 -18.19
CA GLU A 272 56.36 21.46 -18.29
C GLU A 272 56.57 20.23 -17.38
N LYS A 273 57.69 19.53 -17.60
CA LYS A 273 58.17 18.35 -16.88
C LYS A 273 58.36 18.59 -15.38
N SER A 274 58.01 17.61 -14.53
CA SER A 274 58.93 17.01 -13.53
C SER A 274 58.23 15.99 -12.63
N THR A 275 58.73 14.75 -12.63
CA THR A 275 58.74 13.82 -11.48
C THR A 275 60.09 14.04 -10.77
N PRO A 276 60.23 13.82 -9.44
CA PRO A 276 60.17 12.47 -8.88
C PRO A 276 59.74 12.32 -7.39
N ALA A 277 59.64 11.04 -7.00
CA ALA A 277 59.96 10.46 -5.69
C ALA A 277 58.85 10.25 -4.62
N SER A 278 58.58 8.95 -4.41
CA SER A 278 58.54 8.24 -3.12
C SER A 278 57.58 8.67 -2.02
N GLN A 279 56.62 7.78 -1.69
CA GLN A 279 56.68 7.03 -0.42
C GLN A 279 55.71 5.84 -0.41
N LYS A 280 56.27 4.66 -0.12
CA LYS A 280 55.58 3.45 0.34
C LYS A 280 55.08 3.67 1.76
N VAL A 281 53.84 3.27 2.06
CA VAL A 281 53.51 2.57 3.33
C VAL A 281 52.44 1.51 3.06
N LYS A 282 52.79 0.26 3.35
CA LYS A 282 51.93 -0.93 3.50
C LYS A 282 51.12 -0.82 4.81
N ILE A 283 50.02 -1.57 4.92
CA ILE A 283 49.52 -2.36 6.09
C ILE A 283 48.03 -2.64 5.80
N SER A 284 47.67 -3.80 5.23
CA SER A 284 47.47 -5.14 5.81
C SER A 284 46.03 -5.43 6.20
N ASN A 285 45.42 -6.27 5.37
CA ASN A 285 44.40 -7.30 5.62
C ASN A 285 43.90 -7.54 7.06
N ARG A 286 42.57 -7.52 7.15
CA ARG A 286 41.69 -8.67 7.45
C ARG A 286 41.91 -9.38 8.79
N GLU A 287 40.99 -9.13 9.72
CA GLU A 287 40.62 -10.08 10.78
C GLU A 287 39.10 -10.20 10.86
N ASP A 288 38.64 -11.46 10.80
CA ASP A 288 37.33 -11.91 11.29
C ASP A 288 37.24 -11.69 12.82
N PRO A 289 36.03 -11.77 13.41
CA PRO A 289 35.93 -12.85 14.39
C PRO A 289 34.58 -13.58 14.39
N ALA A 290 34.70 -14.89 14.62
CA ALA A 290 33.63 -15.76 15.06
C ALA A 290 33.44 -15.69 16.59
N THR A 291 32.18 -15.85 16.99
CA THR A 291 31.69 -16.52 18.23
C THR A 291 32.24 -16.13 19.61
N THR A 292 31.34 -15.62 20.45
CA THR A 292 31.23 -16.07 21.85
C THR A 292 29.76 -16.12 22.30
N ARG A 293 29.37 -17.28 22.84
CA ARG A 293 28.13 -17.56 23.57
C ARG A 293 28.22 -17.07 25.03
N ASP A 294 27.04 -16.99 25.65
CA ASP A 294 26.75 -16.86 27.08
C ASP A 294 26.96 -15.50 27.76
N SER A 295 25.87 -14.81 28.08
CA SER A 295 25.20 -14.95 29.39
C SER A 295 24.18 -13.83 29.67
N MET A 296 23.25 -14.15 30.58
CA MET A 296 22.32 -13.26 31.31
C MET A 296 20.86 -13.19 30.83
N ALA A 297 20.13 -14.23 31.23
CA ALA A 297 18.72 -14.17 31.56
C ALA A 297 18.50 -13.44 32.89
N VAL A 298 17.90 -12.24 32.89
CA VAL A 298 17.05 -11.75 34.02
C VAL A 298 16.05 -10.73 33.48
N ARG A 299 14.77 -11.11 33.32
CA ARG A 299 13.65 -10.18 33.55
C ARG A 299 12.34 -10.93 33.81
N LYS A 300 12.10 -11.18 35.10
CA LYS A 300 10.79 -11.53 35.67
C LYS A 300 9.82 -10.37 35.45
N LYS A 301 8.67 -10.63 34.80
CA LYS A 301 7.41 -9.89 35.01
C LYS A 301 6.22 -10.82 34.77
N THR A 302 5.79 -11.51 35.81
CA THR A 302 4.43 -12.05 35.94
C THR A 302 3.72 -11.27 37.04
N LYS A 303 2.76 -10.43 36.64
CA LYS A 303 1.85 -9.74 37.56
C LYS A 303 0.76 -10.72 38.01
N LYS A 304 0.67 -10.85 39.33
CA LYS A 304 -0.46 -11.32 40.16
C LYS A 304 -1.83 -11.29 39.46
N LYS A 305 -2.49 -12.45 39.42
CA LYS A 305 -3.95 -12.58 39.32
C LYS A 305 -4.44 -13.19 40.63
N THR A 306 -5.12 -12.39 41.45
CA THR A 306 -5.91 -12.86 42.59
C THR A 306 -7.07 -11.90 42.78
N ARG A 307 -8.28 -12.31 42.40
CA ARG A 307 -9.46 -12.10 43.22
C ARG A 307 -10.50 -13.16 42.88
N LYS A 308 -10.84 -13.90 43.93
CA LYS A 308 -11.86 -14.91 44.08
C LYS A 308 -13.10 -14.23 44.70
N ASN A 309 -14.24 -14.92 44.60
CA ASN A 309 -15.53 -14.74 45.33
C ASN A 309 -16.57 -13.89 44.59
N MET A 310 -17.86 -14.24 44.54
CA MET A 310 -18.65 -15.36 45.08
C MET A 310 -20.10 -15.23 44.54
N LEU A 311 -20.89 -16.33 44.57
CA LEU A 311 -22.37 -16.42 44.64
C LEU A 311 -23.13 -16.00 43.35
N ASN A 312 -24.06 -16.75 42.76
CA ASN A 312 -24.90 -17.90 43.17
C ASN A 312 -24.85 -19.03 42.14
#